data_AF-A0A919A6G9-F1
#
_entry.id   AF-A0A919A6G9-F1
#
_cell.length_a   1.000
_cell.length_b   1.000
_cell.length_c   1.000
_cell.angle_alpha   90.00
_cell.angle_beta   90.00
_cell.angle_gamma   90.00
#
_symmetry.space_group_name_H-M   'P 1'
#
loop_
_entity.id
_entity.type
_entity.pdbx_description
1 polymer ?
#
loop_
_entity_poly.entity_id
_entity_poly.type
_entity_poly.pdbx_seq_one_letter_code
_entity_poly.pdbx_strand_id
1 'polypeptide(L)' 'MDPDLCYGSYDCVHRIPSVFTTVDGFGAVLPGREDAGDDQRVRDAAQWCPSQAITLTE' A
#
# COMPACT_ATOMS: atom_id res chain seq x y z
N MET A 1 3.05 -4.59 -3.64
CA MET A 1 2.76 -3.35 -4.40
C MET A 1 3.29 -3.56 -5.80
N ASP A 2 2.47 -3.31 -6.81
CA ASP A 2 2.86 -3.44 -8.21
C ASP A 2 3.36 -2.09 -8.75
N PRO A 3 4.66 -1.96 -9.07
CA PRO A 3 5.23 -0.71 -9.58
C PRO A 3 4.76 -0.36 -10.99
N ASP A 4 4.28 -1.32 -11.79
CA ASP A 4 3.79 -1.05 -13.15
C ASP A 4 2.38 -0.41 -13.12
N LEU A 5 1.64 -0.61 -12.02
CA LEU A 5 0.32 -0.01 -11.80
C LEU A 5 0.37 1.24 -10.91
N CYS A 6 1.35 1.34 -10.01
CA CYS A 6 1.44 2.48 -9.10
C CYS A 6 1.87 3.74 -9.87
N TYR A 7 1.08 4.82 -9.81
CA TYR A 7 1.47 6.12 -10.40
C TYR A 7 1.87 7.17 -9.35
N GLY A 8 2.10 6.75 -8.09
CA GLY A 8 2.49 7.67 -7.01
C GLY A 8 1.34 8.51 -6.44
N SER A 9 0.16 7.92 -6.26
CA SER A 9 -1.00 8.64 -5.67
C SER A 9 -0.80 9.01 -4.20
N TYR A 10 0.07 8.27 -3.50
CA TYR A 10 0.35 8.38 -2.06
C TYR A 10 -0.86 8.25 -1.12
N ASP A 11 -2.02 7.84 -1.62
CA ASP A 11 -3.25 7.69 -0.81
C ASP A 11 -3.09 6.63 0.30
N CYS A 12 -2.38 5.52 0.01
CA CYS A 12 -2.04 4.50 1.01
C CYS A 12 -1.16 5.02 2.15
N VAL A 13 -0.13 5.82 1.83
CA VAL A 13 0.77 6.44 2.81
C VAL A 13 0.03 7.47 3.65
N HIS A 14 -0.85 8.25 3.05
CA HIS A 14 -1.69 9.22 3.75
C HIS A 14 -2.63 8.56 4.77
N ARG A 15 -3.30 7.46 4.36
CA ARG A 15 -4.27 6.76 5.22
C ARG A 15 -3.60 5.95 6.32
N ILE A 16 -2.46 5.30 6.02
CA ILE A 16 -1.84 4.31 6.92
C ILE A 16 -0.31 4.45 6.90
N PRO A 17 0.22 5.57 7.42
CA PRO A 17 1.67 5.81 7.45
C PRO A 17 2.42 4.83 8.38
N SER A 18 1.70 4.05 9.19
CA SER A 18 2.28 3.00 10.02
C SER A 18 2.57 1.70 9.26
N VAL A 19 2.13 1.56 8.00
CA VAL A 19 2.31 0.36 7.17
C VAL A 19 2.95 0.71 5.83
N PHE A 20 2.55 1.84 5.22
CA PHE A 20 3.06 2.25 3.92
C PHE A 20 4.07 3.39 4.03
N THR A 21 5.03 3.39 3.12
CA THR A 21 6.03 4.44 2.89
C THR A 21 6.15 4.74 1.40
N THR A 22 7.07 5.62 1.02
CA THR A 22 7.41 5.87 -0.38
C THR A 22 8.84 5.43 -0.69
N VAL A 23 9.03 4.88 -1.89
CA VAL A 23 10.35 4.55 -2.47
C VAL A 23 10.29 4.94 -3.94
N ASP A 24 11.24 5.76 -4.39
CA ASP A 24 11.34 6.23 -5.79
C ASP A 24 10.05 6.84 -6.38
N GLY A 25 9.24 7.47 -5.54
CA GLY A 25 7.97 8.09 -5.94
C GLY A 25 6.77 7.14 -6.01
N PHE A 26 6.97 5.86 -5.70
CA PHE A 26 5.91 4.86 -5.59
C PHE A 26 5.58 4.58 -4.13
N GLY A 27 4.40 4.03 -3.88
CA GLY A 27 4.11 3.49 -2.55
C GLY A 27 4.90 2.19 -2.32
N ALA A 28 5.18 1.89 -1.07
CA ALA A 28 5.86 0.68 -0.65
C ALA A 28 5.36 0.28 0.74
N VAL A 29 5.56 -1.00 1.11
CA VAL A 29 5.32 -1.46 2.48
C VAL A 29 6.56 -1.16 3.31
N LEU A 30 6.38 -0.71 4.55
CA LEU A 30 7.46 -0.55 5.51
C LEU A 30 8.08 -1.91 5.84
N PRO A 31 9.42 -2.02 5.92
CA PRO A 31 10.07 -3.24 6.37
C PRO A 31 9.54 -3.69 7.74
N GLY A 32 9.16 -4.97 7.86
CA GLY A 32 8.59 -5.56 9.06
C GLY A 32 7.08 -5.32 9.23
N ARG A 33 6.39 -4.80 8.21
CA ARG A 33 4.93 -4.60 8.17
C ARG A 33 4.24 -5.39 7.04
N GLU A 34 4.94 -6.35 6.45
CA GLU A 34 4.46 -7.19 5.35
C GLU A 34 3.25 -8.03 5.79
N ASP A 35 3.22 -8.49 7.03
CA ASP A 35 2.14 -9.32 7.60
C ASP A 35 0.91 -8.50 8.07
N ALA A 36 0.82 -7.22 7.72
CA ALA A 36 -0.29 -6.36 8.14
C ALA A 36 -1.60 -6.56 7.33
N GLY A 37 -1.66 -7.56 6.44
CA GLY A 37 -2.80 -7.81 5.55
C GLY A 37 -4.14 -8.10 6.26
N ASP A 38 -4.09 -8.52 7.52
CA ASP A 38 -5.29 -8.74 8.34
C ASP A 38 -5.87 -7.47 8.98
N ASP A 39 -5.14 -6.36 8.99
CA ASP A 39 -5.69 -5.06 9.41
C ASP A 39 -6.74 -4.60 8.39
N GLN A 40 -7.97 -4.34 8.86
CA GLN A 40 -9.06 -3.85 8.02
C GLN A 40 -8.66 -2.60 7.23
N ARG A 41 -7.85 -1.71 7.82
CA ARG A 41 -7.38 -0.52 7.11
C ARG A 41 -6.51 -0.89 5.91
N VAL A 42 -5.66 -1.92 6.03
CA VAL A 42 -4.80 -2.40 4.93
C VAL A 42 -5.66 -3.00 3.81
N ARG A 43 -6.73 -3.73 4.16
CA ARG A 43 -7.73 -4.24 3.21
C ARG A 43 -8.47 -3.10 2.49
N ASP A 44 -8.86 -2.07 3.22
CA ASP A 44 -9.49 -0.88 2.65
C ASP A 44 -8.52 -0.13 1.73
N ALA A 45 -7.24 0.03 2.13
CA ALA A 45 -6.22 0.66 1.30
C ALA A 45 -6.00 -0.11 -0.01
N ALA A 46 -6.05 -1.45 0.03
CA ALA A 46 -5.99 -2.28 -1.16
C ALA A 46 -7.22 -2.07 -2.06
N GLN A 47 -8.42 -2.14 -1.49
CA GLN A 47 -9.68 -1.95 -2.21
C GLN A 47 -9.78 -0.57 -2.88
N TRP A 48 -9.39 0.49 -2.17
CA TRP A 48 -9.57 1.88 -2.60
C TRP A 48 -8.34 2.48 -3.28
N CYS A 49 -7.29 1.69 -3.51
CA CYS A 49 -6.15 2.14 -4.30
C CYS A 49 -6.64 2.56 -5.71
N PRO A 50 -6.48 3.83 -6.12
CA PRO A 50 -7.06 4.32 -7.37
C PRO A 50 -6.49 3.64 -8.61
N SER A 51 -5.27 3.10 -8.51
CA SER A 51 -4.64 2.32 -9.59
C SER A 51 -4.66 0.81 -9.35
N GLN A 52 -5.27 0.34 -8.26
CA GLN A 52 -5.31 -1.08 -7.89
C GLN A 52 -3.91 -1.72 -7.76
N ALA A 53 -2.89 -0.93 -7.42
CA ALA A 53 -1.50 -1.37 -7.31
C ALA A 53 -1.17 -2.16 -6.02
N ILE A 54 -2.14 -2.34 -5.12
CA ILE A 54 -1.93 -3.01 -3.83
C ILE A 54 -2.62 -4.37 -3.87
N THR A 55 -1.82 -5.43 -3.81
CA THR A 55 -2.29 -6.82 -3.71
C THR A 55 -2.03 -7.32 -2.31
N LEU A 56 -2.99 -8.07 -1.77
CA LEU A 56 -2.83 -8.84 -0.53
C LEU A 56 -2.59 -10.30 -0.91
N THR A 57 -1.56 -10.91 -0.33
CA THR A 57 -1.24 -12.33 -0.45
C THR A 57 -1.42 -12.99 0.90
N GLU A 58 -1.74 -14.28 0.92
CA GLU A 58 -1.70 -15.12 2.13
C GLU A 58 -0.27 -15.38 2.60
#